data_AF-A0A346N1T9-F1
#
_entry.id   AF-A0A346N1T9-F1
#
_cell.length_a   1.000
_cell.length_b   1.000
_cell.length_c   1.000
_cell.angle_alpha   90.00
_cell.angle_beta   90.00
_cell.angle_gamma   90.00
#
_symmetry.space_group_name_H-M   'P 1'
#
loop_
_entity.id
_entity.type
_entity.pdbx_description
1 polymer ?
#
loop_
_entity_poly.entity_id
_entity_poly.type
_entity_poly.pdbx_seq_one_letter_code
_entity_poly.pdbx_strand_id
1 'polypeptide(L)'
;MDSALCVGIDIQQDDVKIDVRREGRQLARLAFRNDQAGLAALSEFISAWQGPVRLAIAAIGSTAIAVGLVLGAAPGRQVYLVARAQAAEPAALSRYAEQVI
;
A
#
# COMPACT_ATOMS: atom_id res chain seq x y z
N MET A 1 0.47 10.60 -19.31
CA MET A 1 0.38 9.32 -18.58
C MET A 1 0.27 9.70 -17.12
N ASP A 2 -0.88 9.50 -16.48
CA ASP A 2 -1.07 9.95 -15.11
C ASP A 2 -0.11 9.22 -14.18
N SER A 3 0.56 9.97 -13.32
CA SER A 3 1.47 9.41 -12.34
C SER A 3 0.69 8.53 -11.35
N ALA A 4 1.12 7.28 -11.21
CA ALA A 4 0.45 6.31 -10.36
C ALA A 4 0.48 6.78 -8.90
N LEU A 5 -0.62 6.56 -8.17
CA LEU A 5 -0.61 6.68 -6.71
C LEU A 5 0.21 5.51 -6.15
N CYS A 6 1.28 5.81 -5.43
CA CYS A 6 2.17 4.81 -4.86
C CYS A 6 1.94 4.72 -3.35
N VAL A 7 1.53 3.54 -2.88
CA VAL A 7 1.19 3.30 -1.48
C VAL A 7 2.14 2.26 -0.90
N GLY A 8 2.84 2.62 0.17
CA GLY A 8 3.62 1.69 0.97
C GLY A 8 2.81 1.24 2.17
N ILE A 9 2.78 -0.05 2.45
CA ILE A 9 1.90 -0.67 3.45
C ILE A 9 2.73 -1.57 4.36
N ASP A 10 2.81 -1.24 5.65
CA ASP A 10 3.36 -2.11 6.70
C ASP A 10 2.22 -2.62 7.57
N ILE A 11 2.06 -3.94 7.61
CA ILE A 11 1.03 -4.61 8.40
C ILE A 11 1.67 -5.03 9.72
N GLN A 12 1.18 -4.47 10.81
CA GLN A 12 1.56 -4.84 12.17
C GLN A 12 0.42 -5.61 12.83
N GLN A 13 0.62 -6.01 14.09
CA GLN A 13 -0.36 -6.83 14.80
C GLN A 13 -1.71 -6.11 14.91
N ASP A 14 -1.71 -4.85 15.37
CA ASP A 14 -2.93 -4.11 15.67
C ASP A 14 -3.28 -3.05 14.61
N ASP A 15 -2.30 -2.61 13.82
CA ASP A 15 -2.47 -1.56 12.82
C ASP A 15 -1.86 -1.89 11.46
N VAL A 16 -2.36 -1.18 10.45
CA VAL A 16 -1.84 -1.15 9.08
C VAL A 16 -1.39 0.28 8.81
N LYS A 17 -0.07 0.49 8.78
CA LYS A 17 0.52 1.81 8.54
C LYS A 17 0.75 2.00 7.06
N ILE A 18 0.36 3.17 6.55
CA ILE A 18 0.53 3.50 5.15
C ILE A 18 1.26 4.83 4.94
N ASP A 19 1.98 4.90 3.84
CA ASP A 19 2.53 6.13 3.27
C ASP A 19 2.07 6.23 1.82
N VAL A 20 1.55 7.40 1.45
CA VAL A 20 0.98 7.65 0.12
C VAL A 20 1.82 8.69 -0.57
N ARG A 21 2.23 8.39 -1.81
CA ARG A 21 3.09 9.25 -2.62
C ARG A 21 2.61 9.32 -4.06
N ARG A 22 2.96 10.42 -4.71
CA ARG A 22 2.80 10.64 -6.16
C ARG A 22 3.84 11.66 -6.60
N GLU A 23 4.56 11.38 -7.68
CA GLU A 23 5.54 12.30 -8.29
C GLU A 23 6.62 12.80 -7.31
N GLY A 24 7.17 11.90 -6.50
CA GLY A 24 8.22 12.21 -5.54
C GLY A 24 7.73 12.99 -4.32
N ARG A 25 6.41 13.23 -4.18
CA ARG A 25 5.82 13.95 -3.05
C ARG A 25 5.03 13.00 -2.16
N GLN A 26 5.20 13.15 -0.84
CA GLN A 26 4.35 12.50 0.14
C GLN A 26 3.03 13.26 0.23
N LEU A 27 1.92 12.56 0.05
CA LEU A 27 0.56 13.10 0.11
C LEU A 27 -0.07 12.87 1.49
N ALA A 28 0.16 11.70 2.07
CA ALA A 28 -0.42 11.32 3.35
C ALA A 28 0.41 10.24 4.05
N ARG A 29 0.29 10.20 5.39
CA ARG A 29 0.72 9.08 6.23
C ARG A 29 -0.39 8.80 7.23
N LEU A 30 -0.88 7.57 7.24
CA LEU A 30 -2.08 7.17 7.98
C LEU A 30 -1.87 5.81 8.63
N ALA A 31 -2.71 5.48 9.61
CA ALA A 31 -2.80 4.16 10.19
C ALA A 31 -4.28 3.73 10.22
N PHE A 32 -4.51 2.48 9.85
CA PHE A 32 -5.81 1.82 9.91
C PHE A 32 -5.74 0.67 10.90
N ARG A 33 -6.88 0.20 11.41
CA ARG A 33 -6.91 -1.00 12.25
C ARG A 33 -6.59 -2.24 11.42
N ASN A 34 -5.86 -3.20 11.98
CA ASN A 34 -5.62 -4.50 11.33
C ASN A 34 -6.80 -5.45 11.59
N ASP A 35 -7.99 -5.05 11.16
CA ASP A 35 -9.19 -5.86 11.16
C ASP A 35 -10.00 -5.64 9.86
N GLN A 36 -11.10 -6.36 9.71
CA GLN A 36 -11.91 -6.27 8.50
C GLN A 36 -12.45 -4.85 8.25
N ALA A 37 -12.81 -4.12 9.31
CA ALA A 37 -13.31 -2.75 9.19
C ALA A 37 -12.22 -1.77 8.77
N GLY A 38 -11.01 -1.90 9.34
CA GLY A 38 -9.86 -1.09 8.96
C GLY A 38 -9.38 -1.36 7.55
N LEU A 39 -9.38 -2.62 7.10
CA LEU A 39 -9.03 -2.97 5.71
C LEU A 39 -10.08 -2.47 4.71
N ALA A 40 -11.37 -2.50 5.06
CA ALA A 40 -12.42 -1.90 4.24
C ALA A 40 -12.23 -0.37 4.11
N ALA A 41 -11.97 0.32 5.22
CA ALA A 41 -11.71 1.76 5.23
C ALA A 41 -10.44 2.12 4.43
N LEU A 42 -9.39 1.31 4.52
CA LEU A 42 -8.18 1.47 3.70
C LEU A 42 -8.48 1.30 2.21
N SER A 43 -9.25 0.27 1.84
CA SER A 43 -9.65 0.04 0.45
C SER A 43 -10.48 1.20 -0.09
N GLU A 44 -11.44 1.72 0.68
CA GLU A 44 -12.24 2.89 0.32
C GLU A 44 -11.36 4.13 0.14
N PHE A 45 -10.45 4.38 1.09
CA PHE A 45 -9.48 5.48 1.00
C PHE A 45 -8.66 5.41 -0.29
N ILE A 46 -8.14 4.23 -0.66
CA ILE A 46 -7.37 4.05 -1.90
C ILE A 46 -8.28 4.25 -3.13
N SER A 47 -9.53 3.77 -3.06
CA SER A 47 -10.49 3.84 -4.17
C SER A 47 -10.97 5.27 -4.46
N ALA A 48 -10.89 6.17 -3.47
CA ALA A 48 -11.20 7.58 -3.66
C ALA A 48 -10.22 8.30 -4.60
N TRP A 49 -9.04 7.73 -4.84
CA TRP A 49 -8.05 8.28 -5.76
C TRP A 49 -8.31 7.83 -7.19
N GLN A 50 -8.29 8.78 -8.12
CA GLN A 50 -8.35 8.50 -9.55
C GLN A 50 -6.97 8.12 -10.10
N GLY A 51 -6.98 7.21 -11.07
CA GLY A 51 -5.80 6.78 -11.84
C GLY A 51 -5.19 5.45 -11.36
N PRO A 52 -4.05 5.04 -11.97
CA PRO A 52 -3.34 3.82 -11.61
C PRO A 52 -2.87 3.85 -10.16
N VAL A 53 -2.91 2.70 -9.48
CA VAL A 53 -2.43 2.56 -8.10
C VAL A 53 -1.41 1.44 -8.00
N ARG A 54 -0.31 1.70 -7.30
CA ARG A 54 0.74 0.72 -6.98
C ARG A 54 0.83 0.55 -5.47
N LEU A 55 0.72 -0.69 -5.01
CA LEU A 55 0.70 -1.06 -3.60
C LEU A 55 1.95 -1.89 -3.30
N ALA A 56 2.88 -1.38 -2.50
CA ALA A 56 4.02 -2.13 -1.99
C ALA A 56 3.76 -2.52 -0.53
N ILE A 57 3.68 -3.82 -0.26
CA ILE A 57 3.33 -4.38 1.04
C ILE A 57 4.57 -5.06 1.63
N ALA A 58 4.94 -4.73 2.87
CA ALA A 58 5.95 -5.48 3.61
C ALA A 58 5.48 -6.94 3.76
N ALA A 59 6.17 -7.86 3.10
CA ALA A 59 5.81 -9.26 3.03
C ALA A 59 6.32 -10.01 4.26
N ILE A 60 5.40 -10.32 5.19
CA ILE A 60 5.63 -11.30 6.25
C ILE A 60 4.38 -12.15 6.40
N GLY A 61 4.52 -13.44 6.12
CA GLY A 61 3.46 -14.43 6.32
C GLY A 61 2.28 -14.29 5.38
N SER A 62 1.24 -15.10 5.65
CA SER A 62 0.02 -15.19 4.83
C SER A 62 -0.84 -13.92 4.88
N THR A 63 -0.73 -13.12 5.94
CA THR A 63 -1.50 -11.87 6.10
C THR A 63 -1.19 -10.87 4.99
N ALA A 64 0.09 -10.70 4.62
CA ALA A 64 0.48 -9.79 3.55
C ALA A 64 -0.12 -10.21 2.19
N ILE A 65 -0.22 -11.51 1.93
CA ILE A 65 -0.84 -12.05 0.73
C ILE A 65 -2.35 -11.78 0.74
N ALA A 66 -3.02 -12.07 1.86
CA ALA A 66 -4.46 -11.83 1.99
C ALA A 66 -4.82 -10.35 1.81
N VAL A 67 -4.08 -9.44 2.45
CA VAL A 67 -4.25 -7.99 2.28
C VAL A 67 -3.95 -7.57 0.84
N GLY A 68 -2.90 -8.11 0.23
CA GLY A 68 -2.59 -7.87 -1.18
C GLY A 68 -3.73 -8.29 -2.12
N LEU A 69 -4.37 -9.43 -1.88
CA LEU A 69 -5.52 -9.90 -2.65
C LEU A 69 -6.72 -8.97 -2.50
N VAL A 70 -7.06 -8.58 -1.26
CA VAL A 70 -8.19 -7.68 -0.99
C VAL A 70 -7.97 -6.32 -1.64
N LEU A 71 -6.79 -5.72 -1.45
CA LEU A 71 -6.49 -4.39 -1.97
C LEU A 71 -6.23 -4.39 -3.49
N GLY A 72 -5.71 -5.48 -4.04
CA GLY A 72 -5.41 -5.63 -5.46
C GLY A 72 -6.59 -6.01 -6.35
N ALA A 73 -7.74 -6.36 -5.76
CA ALA A 73 -8.91 -6.84 -6.52
C ALA A 73 -9.55 -5.79 -7.45
N ALA A 74 -9.29 -4.49 -7.24
CA ALA A 74 -9.85 -3.43 -8.08
C ALA A 74 -9.02 -3.22 -9.37
N PRO A 75 -9.66 -2.85 -10.50
CA PRO A 75 -8.96 -2.56 -11.75
C PRO A 75 -7.88 -1.48 -11.62
N GLY A 76 -6.80 -1.60 -12.40
CA GLY A 76 -5.72 -0.60 -12.43
C GLY A 76 -4.80 -0.61 -11.22
N ARG A 77 -4.88 -1.65 -10.37
CA ARG A 77 -4.01 -1.83 -9.20
C ARG A 77 -2.90 -2.83 -9.48
N GLN A 78 -1.68 -2.47 -9.07
CA GLN A 78 -0.51 -3.36 -9.07
C GLN A 78 -0.11 -3.61 -7.61
N VAL A 79 0.13 -4.87 -7.25
CA VAL A 79 0.53 -5.26 -5.89
C VAL A 79 1.93 -5.86 -5.93
N TYR A 80 2.80 -5.35 -5.06
CA TYR A 80 4.17 -5.80 -4.87
C TYR A 80 4.32 -6.29 -3.44
N LEU A 81 4.69 -7.55 -3.27
CA LEU A 81 5.07 -8.11 -1.98
C LEU A 81 6.59 -7.92 -1.82
N VAL A 82 6.98 -7.03 -0.90
CA VAL A 82 8.38 -6.60 -0.73
C VAL A 82 8.95 -7.26 0.51
N ALA A 83 10.07 -7.96 0.38
CA ALA A 83 10.73 -8.58 1.52
C ALA A 83 11.10 -7.51 2.58
N ARG A 84 10.78 -7.74 3.87
CA ARG A 84 11.00 -6.73 4.93
C ARG A 84 12.45 -6.25 5.03
N ALA A 85 13.42 -7.09 4.63
CA ALA A 85 14.83 -6.75 4.58
C ALA A 85 15.17 -5.64 3.56
N GLN A 86 14.32 -5.43 2.55
CA GLN A 86 14.51 -4.41 1.51
C GLN A 86 13.85 -3.08 1.89
N ALA A 87 12.71 -3.14 2.59
CA ALA A 87 12.00 -1.98 3.10
C ALA A 87 11.12 -2.39 4.28
N ALA A 88 11.37 -1.81 5.46
CA ALA A 88 10.60 -2.06 6.68
C ALA A 88 9.63 -0.92 7.03
N GLU A 89 9.81 0.26 6.42
CA GLU A 89 8.97 1.43 6.70
C GLU A 89 8.02 1.73 5.54
N PRO A 90 6.78 2.19 5.82
CA PRO A 90 5.82 2.60 4.79
C PRO A 90 6.41 3.56 3.74
N ALA A 91 7.23 4.53 4.16
CA ALA A 91 7.85 5.49 3.26
C ALA A 91 8.92 4.89 2.33
N ALA A 92 9.58 3.81 2.77
CA ALA A 92 10.51 3.07 1.91
C ALA A 92 9.72 2.23 0.88
N LEU A 93 8.61 1.63 1.31
CA LEU A 93 7.73 0.86 0.44
C LEU A 93 7.03 1.73 -0.62
N SER A 94 6.52 2.90 -0.26
CA SER A 94 5.88 3.82 -1.21
C SER A 94 6.89 4.35 -2.24
N ARG A 95 8.13 4.61 -1.83
CA ARG A 95 9.25 4.92 -2.75
C ARG A 95 9.61 3.74 -3.65
N TYR A 96 9.63 2.51 -3.13
CA TYR A 96 9.83 1.33 -3.93
C TYR A 96 8.75 1.23 -5.03
N ALA A 97 7.47 1.36 -4.70
CA ALA A 97 6.36 1.34 -5.67
C ALA A 97 6.48 2.42 -6.77
N GLU A 98 7.05 3.58 -6.42
CA GLU A 98 7.31 4.68 -7.35
C GLU A 98 8.48 4.39 -8.30
N GLN A 99 9.49 3.64 -7.84
CA GLN A 99 10.72 3.33 -8.56
C GLN A 99 10.66 2.06 -9.42
N VAL A 100 9.73 1.12 -9.13
CA VAL A 100 9.55 -0.06 -9.98
C VAL A 100 9.00 0.39 -11.35
N ILE A 101 9.91 0.54 -12.32
CA ILE A 101 9.66 0.75 -13.76
C ILE A 101 10.66 -0.09 -14.53
#